data_AF-A0A0D3HV48-F1
#
_entry.id   AF-A0A0D3HV48-F1
#
_cell.length_a   1.000
_cell.length_b   1.000
_cell.length_c   1.000
_cell.angle_alpha   90.00
_cell.angle_beta   90.00
_cell.angle_gamma   90.00
#
_symmetry.space_group_name_H-M   'P 1'
#
loop_
_entity.id
_entity.type
_entity.pdbx_description
1 polymer ?
#
loop_
_entity_poly.entity_id
_entity_poly.type
_entity_poly.pdbx_seq_one_letter_code
_entity_poly.pdbx_strand_id
1 'polypeptide(L)'
;MECETGLVDRPLNGDPLYWGKAAEGLAGSHLDEVKRMVVEYRARLVKIDGAMLSVAKVAAVAGEAARVQVVLDESARPRLEASREWVFDSTMNGTDTYGVTTGFGGAAHRRTKEFAALQKELIRYLNAGVFGASRSDGYTLPTEVTRAAMLVRINTLTQGYSGIRFEILEAIAKLLNANVTPCLPLRGTITASGDLVPLSYIAGLITGRQNSAAVAPDGSKVDAAEAFRIAGIEHGFFALQPKEGLAIVNGTAVGSGLAAIAVRHVRSVMGEIRALRNMDDDEVFAYAKRIAAPYDLVMQTKQLGRLPVVQFAAGGVATPADAALMMQLGCDGVFVGSGIFKSGDPARRARAIVQAVTHYSDPEILADVSAGLGDAMVGINLNDQNVERYAARSH
;
A
#
# COMPACT_ATOMS: atom_id res chain seq x y z
N MET A 1 27.03 -8.83 27.64
CA MET A 1 25.67 -8.77 28.22
C MET A 1 24.75 -8.82 27.01
N GLU A 2 24.31 -10.02 26.65
CA GLU A 2 23.54 -10.28 25.42
C GLU A 2 22.16 -9.63 25.54
N CYS A 3 21.81 -8.81 24.56
CA CYS A 3 20.49 -8.20 24.46
C CYS A 3 19.56 -9.23 23.81
N GLU A 4 18.71 -9.89 24.60
CA GLU A 4 17.63 -10.74 24.09
C GLU A 4 16.57 -9.85 23.41
N THR A 5 16.74 -9.59 22.12
CA THR A 5 15.68 -9.03 21.28
C THR A 5 14.67 -10.14 20.93
N GLY A 6 13.57 -10.22 21.68
CA GLY A 6 12.52 -11.23 21.53
C GLY A 6 11.63 -11.13 20.29
N LEU A 7 12.20 -10.97 19.09
CA LEU A 7 11.45 -10.99 17.81
C LEU A 7 12.21 -11.62 16.63
N VAL A 8 13.28 -12.37 16.88
CA VAL A 8 13.77 -13.33 15.89
C VAL A 8 13.04 -14.63 16.17
N ASP A 9 11.95 -14.89 15.46
CA ASP A 9 11.47 -16.26 15.27
C ASP A 9 12.69 -17.03 14.77
N ARG A 10 13.33 -17.83 15.64
CA ARG A 10 14.23 -18.89 15.18
C ARG A 10 13.41 -19.64 14.12
N PRO A 11 13.96 -19.96 12.94
CA PRO A 11 13.20 -20.72 11.95
C PRO A 11 12.56 -21.89 12.68
N LEU A 12 11.23 -21.95 12.68
CA LEU A 12 10.48 -23.05 13.26
C LEU A 12 11.19 -24.31 12.78
N ASN A 13 11.66 -25.16 13.71
CA ASN A 13 12.42 -26.36 13.39
C ASN A 13 11.70 -27.11 12.24
N GLY A 14 12.16 -26.96 10.99
CA GLY A 14 11.53 -27.53 9.80
C GLY A 14 11.08 -26.59 8.67
N ASP A 15 10.97 -25.26 8.85
CA ASP A 15 10.48 -24.33 7.77
C ASP A 15 11.36 -23.07 7.58
N PRO A 16 12.62 -23.22 7.10
CA PRO A 16 13.56 -22.10 6.98
C PRO A 16 13.21 -21.08 5.88
N LEU A 17 12.31 -21.43 4.95
CA LEU A 17 11.89 -20.59 3.84
C LEU A 17 10.45 -20.07 3.99
N TYR A 18 9.79 -20.38 5.11
CA TYR A 18 8.41 -19.98 5.41
C TYR A 18 7.34 -20.52 4.43
N TRP A 19 7.65 -21.57 3.66
CA TRP A 19 6.69 -22.18 2.73
C TRP A 19 5.57 -22.91 3.49
N GLY A 20 5.91 -23.57 4.60
CA GLY A 20 4.94 -24.23 5.48
C GLY A 20 3.97 -23.21 6.06
N LYS A 21 4.48 -22.10 6.62
CA LYS A 21 3.66 -21.00 7.13
C LYS A 21 2.74 -20.38 6.06
N ALA A 22 3.23 -20.23 4.83
CA ALA A 22 2.42 -19.74 3.72
C ALA A 22 1.31 -20.73 3.34
N ALA A 23 1.62 -22.03 3.29
CA ALA A 23 0.66 -23.10 3.00
C ALA A 23 -0.42 -23.22 4.10
N GLU A 24 -0.06 -23.09 5.37
CA GLU A 24 -1.01 -23.02 6.49
C GLU A 24 -2.00 -21.85 6.34
N GLY A 25 -1.56 -20.72 5.78
CA GLY A 25 -2.43 -19.59 5.48
C GLY A 25 -3.52 -19.89 4.44
N LEU A 26 -3.32 -20.92 3.61
CA LEU A 26 -4.30 -21.41 2.63
C LEU A 26 -5.13 -22.59 3.16
N ALA A 27 -4.84 -23.09 4.36
CA ALA A 27 -5.56 -24.21 4.94
C ALA A 27 -6.98 -23.78 5.41
N GLY A 28 -7.92 -24.72 5.31
CA GLY A 28 -9.33 -24.50 5.68
C GLY A 28 -10.22 -24.10 4.49
N SER A 29 -11.49 -23.79 4.78
CA SER A 29 -12.45 -23.45 3.72
C SER A 29 -12.39 -21.96 3.36
N HIS A 30 -12.53 -21.66 2.06
CA HIS A 30 -12.64 -20.28 1.57
C HIS A 30 -13.82 -19.53 2.23
N LEU A 31 -14.93 -20.23 2.49
CA LEU A 31 -16.09 -19.63 3.14
C LEU A 31 -15.77 -19.15 4.56
N ASP A 32 -15.02 -19.94 5.34
CA ASP A 32 -14.66 -19.54 6.70
C ASP A 32 -13.64 -18.40 6.71
N GLU A 33 -12.74 -18.35 5.72
CA GLU A 33 -11.86 -17.19 5.51
C GLU A 33 -12.66 -15.92 5.22
N VAL A 34 -13.66 -15.99 4.32
CA VAL A 34 -14.55 -14.86 4.02
C VAL A 34 -15.37 -14.44 5.25
N LYS A 35 -15.88 -15.39 6.04
CA LYS A 35 -16.57 -15.09 7.30
C LYS A 35 -15.66 -14.34 8.27
N ARG A 36 -14.41 -14.78 8.47
CA ARG A 36 -13.42 -14.06 9.28
C ARG A 36 -13.15 -12.66 8.74
N MET A 37 -12.98 -12.53 7.43
CA MET A 37 -12.76 -11.25 6.75
C MET A 37 -13.93 -10.27 6.99
N VAL A 38 -15.17 -10.74 6.95
CA VAL A 38 -16.36 -9.90 7.23
C VAL A 38 -16.42 -9.47 8.69
N VAL A 39 -16.06 -10.35 9.63
CA VAL A 39 -15.99 -10.01 11.06
C VAL A 39 -14.92 -8.94 11.31
N GLU A 40 -13.72 -9.12 10.76
CA GLU A 40 -12.63 -8.13 10.86
C GLU A 40 -12.98 -6.80 10.20
N TYR A 41 -13.65 -6.84 9.04
CA TYR A 41 -14.07 -5.63 8.34
C TYR A 41 -15.08 -4.80 9.15
N ARG A 42 -15.95 -5.46 9.91
CA ARG A 42 -16.96 -4.81 10.77
C ARG A 42 -16.40 -4.37 12.13
N ALA A 43 -15.16 -4.70 12.44
CA ALA A 43 -14.54 -4.31 13.70
C ALA A 43 -14.40 -2.78 13.76
N ARG A 44 -14.73 -2.18 14.91
CA ARG A 44 -14.60 -0.74 15.14
C ARG A 44 -13.18 -0.31 15.53
N LEU A 45 -12.30 -1.26 15.79
CA LEU A 45 -10.93 -1.03 16.24
C LEU A 45 -9.95 -1.83 15.38
N VAL A 46 -8.96 -1.14 14.83
CA VAL A 46 -7.83 -1.72 14.10
C VAL A 46 -6.56 -1.41 14.90
N LYS A 47 -6.04 -2.43 15.58
CA LYS A 47 -4.75 -2.37 16.28
C LYS A 47 -3.61 -2.60 15.28
N ILE A 48 -2.58 -1.76 15.32
CA ILE A 48 -1.40 -1.82 14.45
C ILE A 48 -0.19 -2.25 15.28
N ASP A 49 0.30 -3.45 15.01
CA ASP A 49 1.44 -4.08 15.69
C ASP A 49 2.62 -4.35 14.74
N GLY A 50 2.47 -4.07 13.44
CA GLY A 50 3.47 -4.30 12.41
C GLY A 50 3.50 -5.70 11.79
N ALA A 51 2.62 -6.61 12.23
CA ALA A 51 2.59 -7.99 11.76
C ALA A 51 1.20 -8.48 11.36
N MET A 52 0.14 -8.07 12.06
CA MET A 52 -1.20 -8.69 11.97
C MET A 52 -2.22 -7.81 11.22
N LEU A 53 -1.78 -7.12 10.15
CA LEU A 53 -2.65 -6.32 9.30
C LEU A 53 -3.25 -7.18 8.18
N SER A 54 -4.58 -7.25 8.11
CA SER A 54 -5.31 -8.00 7.09
C SER A 54 -5.95 -7.10 6.04
N VAL A 55 -6.30 -7.68 4.89
CA VAL A 55 -7.05 -7.00 3.82
C VAL A 55 -8.37 -6.40 4.32
N ALA A 56 -9.06 -7.11 5.23
CA ALA A 56 -10.31 -6.64 5.82
C ALA A 56 -10.12 -5.33 6.59
N LYS A 57 -9.10 -5.27 7.45
CA LYS A 57 -8.76 -4.09 8.25
C LYS A 57 -8.39 -2.90 7.38
N VAL A 58 -7.59 -3.14 6.32
CA VAL A 58 -7.23 -2.09 5.33
C VAL A 58 -8.48 -1.52 4.67
N ALA A 59 -9.37 -2.40 4.19
CA ALA A 59 -10.57 -1.96 3.50
C ALA A 59 -11.58 -1.27 4.44
N ALA A 60 -11.65 -1.68 5.71
CA ALA A 60 -12.48 -1.04 6.73
C ALA A 60 -12.03 0.41 6.98
N VAL A 61 -10.74 0.63 7.19
CA VAL A 61 -10.17 1.98 7.37
C VAL A 61 -10.30 2.83 6.11
N ALA A 62 -10.15 2.23 4.93
CA ALA A 62 -10.29 2.91 3.65
C ALA A 62 -11.71 3.40 3.37
N GLY A 63 -12.73 2.54 3.58
CA GLY A 63 -14.11 2.79 3.17
C GLY A 63 -15.07 3.30 4.26
N GLU A 64 -14.85 2.98 5.53
CA GLU A 64 -15.75 3.34 6.65
C GLU A 64 -15.06 4.27 7.65
N ALA A 65 -14.44 5.35 7.14
CA ALA A 65 -13.56 6.23 7.90
C ALA A 65 -14.13 6.76 9.23
N ALA A 66 -15.44 6.98 9.31
CA ALA A 66 -16.09 7.51 10.52
C ALA A 66 -16.40 6.45 11.60
N ARG A 67 -16.22 5.15 11.32
CA ARG A 67 -16.62 4.05 12.22
C ARG A 67 -15.45 3.27 12.82
N VAL A 68 -14.26 3.41 12.24
CA VAL A 68 -13.09 2.60 12.59
C VAL A 68 -12.02 3.48 13.25
N GLN A 69 -11.62 3.10 14.46
CA GLN A 69 -10.51 3.68 15.18
C GLN A 69 -9.23 2.88 14.92
N VAL A 70 -8.16 3.56 14.55
CA VAL A 70 -6.80 3.01 14.39
C VAL A 70 -6.01 3.32 15.66
N VAL A 71 -5.43 2.29 16.26
CA VAL A 71 -4.62 2.41 17.49
C VAL A 71 -3.29 1.70 17.26
N LEU A 72 -2.18 2.36 17.61
CA LEU A 72 -0.86 1.74 17.60
C LEU A 72 -0.67 0.88 18.84
N ASP A 73 -0.04 -0.28 18.68
CA ASP A 73 0.35 -1.12 19.80
C ASP A 73 1.56 -0.49 20.53
N GLU A 74 1.36 -0.07 21.77
CA GLU A 74 2.42 0.50 22.61
C GLU A 74 3.60 -0.45 22.83
N SER A 75 3.39 -1.78 22.73
CA SER A 75 4.49 -2.75 22.78
C SER A 75 5.50 -2.59 21.63
N ALA A 76 5.15 -1.86 20.57
CA ALA A 76 6.08 -1.52 19.50
C ALA A 76 7.03 -0.36 19.85
N ARG A 77 6.67 0.51 20.79
CA ARG A 77 7.45 1.72 21.10
C ARG A 77 8.92 1.43 21.41
N PRO A 78 9.28 0.44 22.25
CA PRO A 78 10.68 0.16 22.56
C PRO A 78 11.53 -0.22 21.34
N ARG A 79 11.00 -1.02 20.41
CA ARG A 79 11.74 -1.43 19.20
C ARG A 79 11.85 -0.32 18.16
N LEU A 80 10.87 0.59 18.07
CA LEU A 80 11.01 1.78 17.23
C LEU A 80 12.08 2.71 17.79
N GLU A 81 12.07 2.98 19.10
CA GLU A 81 13.04 3.86 19.73
C GLU A 81 14.46 3.28 19.62
N ALA A 82 14.65 1.98 19.86
CA ALA A 82 15.95 1.32 19.66
C ALA A 82 16.49 1.50 18.23
N SER A 83 15.64 1.35 17.21
CA SER A 83 16.05 1.54 15.80
C SER A 83 16.40 2.99 15.46
N ARG A 84 15.72 3.94 16.10
CA ARG A 84 15.95 5.37 15.94
C ARG A 84 17.25 5.79 16.63
N GLU A 85 17.46 5.37 17.87
CA GLU A 85 18.70 5.59 18.61
C GLU A 85 19.90 5.02 17.84
N TRP A 86 19.77 3.80 17.31
CA TRP A 86 20.81 3.20 16.48
C TRP A 86 21.17 4.06 15.26
N VAL A 87 20.17 4.60 14.53
CA VAL A 87 20.42 5.51 13.40
C VAL A 87 21.14 6.78 13.86
N PHE A 88 20.71 7.35 14.98
CA PHE A 88 21.31 8.55 15.54
C PHE A 88 22.78 8.31 15.90
N ASP A 89 23.07 7.29 16.69
CA ASP A 89 24.42 6.93 17.14
C ASP A 89 25.32 6.57 15.96
N SER A 90 24.82 5.77 15.02
CA SER A 90 25.55 5.39 13.80
C SER A 90 25.97 6.63 12.99
N THR A 91 25.05 7.59 12.85
CA THR A 91 25.30 8.85 12.14
C THR A 91 26.32 9.72 12.88
N MET A 92 26.19 9.85 14.20
CA MET A 92 27.10 10.66 15.02
C MET A 92 28.52 10.07 15.08
N ASN A 93 28.64 8.74 14.99
CA ASN A 93 29.93 8.04 14.89
C ASN A 93 30.58 8.14 13.49
N GLY A 94 29.96 8.86 12.54
CA GLY A 94 30.49 9.06 11.20
C GLY A 94 30.31 7.86 10.26
N THR A 95 29.37 6.96 10.57
CA THR A 95 29.08 5.78 9.73
C THR A 95 28.40 6.21 8.44
N ASP A 96 28.91 5.73 7.30
CA ASP A 96 28.29 5.96 6.01
C ASP A 96 27.01 5.13 5.85
N THR A 97 25.86 5.81 5.74
CA THR A 97 24.56 5.16 5.62
C THR A 97 23.74 5.78 4.48
N TYR A 98 23.24 4.93 3.57
CA TYR A 98 22.49 5.36 2.38
C TYR A 98 21.25 6.19 2.75
N GLY A 99 21.12 7.36 2.12
CA GLY A 99 19.99 8.29 2.32
C GLY A 99 19.94 8.94 3.71
N VAL A 100 21.01 8.76 4.49
CA VAL A 100 21.22 9.37 5.81
C VAL A 100 22.41 10.32 5.73
N THR A 101 23.60 9.80 5.41
CA THR A 101 24.83 10.59 5.18
C THR A 101 25.15 10.75 3.70
N THR A 102 24.43 10.03 2.83
CA THR A 102 24.63 10.01 1.37
C THR A 102 23.46 10.61 0.60
N GLY A 103 23.69 10.97 -0.67
CA GLY A 103 22.61 11.24 -1.62
C GLY A 103 21.73 10.00 -1.92
N PHE A 104 20.74 10.19 -2.79
CA PHE A 104 19.74 9.17 -3.16
C PHE A 104 19.93 8.70 -4.61
N GLY A 105 19.55 7.45 -4.90
CA GLY A 105 19.60 6.89 -6.26
C GLY A 105 20.98 7.02 -6.91
N GLY A 106 21.04 7.49 -8.16
CA GLY A 106 22.31 7.69 -8.88
C GLY A 106 23.29 8.68 -8.23
N ALA A 107 22.82 9.50 -7.28
CA ALA A 107 23.64 10.44 -6.52
C ALA A 107 24.14 9.87 -5.17
N ALA A 108 23.99 8.56 -4.91
CA ALA A 108 24.39 7.90 -3.66
C ALA A 108 25.89 7.99 -3.33
N HIS A 109 26.74 8.36 -4.28
CA HIS A 109 28.16 8.62 -4.05
C HIS A 109 28.43 9.96 -3.36
N ARG A 110 27.49 10.92 -3.40
CA ARG A 110 27.63 12.21 -2.72
C ARG A 110 27.46 12.04 -1.21
N ARG A 111 28.18 12.84 -0.42
CA ARG A 111 28.14 12.85 1.05
C ARG A 111 27.75 14.22 1.57
N THR A 112 27.11 14.26 2.73
CA THR A 112 26.77 15.51 3.43
C THR A 112 26.77 15.29 4.94
N LYS A 113 26.99 16.37 5.70
CA LYS A 113 26.77 16.44 7.15
C LYS A 113 25.47 17.17 7.51
N GLU A 114 24.79 17.75 6.53
CA GLU A 114 23.55 18.50 6.67
C GLU A 114 22.33 17.56 6.65
N PHE A 115 22.24 16.65 7.61
CA PHE A 115 21.30 15.52 7.57
C PHE A 115 19.83 15.96 7.52
N ALA A 116 19.45 16.95 8.33
CA ALA A 116 18.08 17.49 8.34
C ALA A 116 17.74 18.21 7.02
N ALA A 117 18.70 18.98 6.46
CA ALA A 117 18.50 19.63 5.17
C ALA A 117 18.34 18.60 4.04
N LEU A 118 19.10 17.49 4.09
CA LEU A 118 18.96 16.38 3.15
C LEU A 118 17.56 15.76 3.19
N GLN A 119 16.97 15.55 4.38
CA GLN A 119 15.60 15.03 4.47
C GLN A 119 14.57 16.05 3.94
N LYS A 120 14.73 17.33 4.23
CA LYS A 120 13.87 18.39 3.68
C LYS A 120 13.93 18.42 2.15
N GLU A 121 15.13 18.29 1.60
CA GLU A 121 15.38 18.26 0.17
C GLU A 121 14.79 17.00 -0.49
N LEU A 122 14.92 15.83 0.16
CA LEU A 122 14.29 14.58 -0.27
C LEU A 122 12.79 14.77 -0.51
N ILE A 123 12.07 15.30 0.49
CA ILE A 123 10.64 15.52 0.34
C ILE A 123 10.38 16.58 -0.74
N ARG A 124 11.20 17.64 -0.81
CA ARG A 124 11.04 18.69 -1.82
C ARG A 124 11.12 18.18 -3.25
N TYR A 125 12.14 17.39 -3.59
CA TYR A 125 12.31 16.94 -4.97
C TYR A 125 11.34 15.79 -5.33
N LEU A 126 10.87 15.01 -4.35
CA LEU A 126 9.87 13.95 -4.57
C LEU A 126 8.44 14.46 -4.73
N ASN A 127 8.13 15.68 -4.26
CA ASN A 127 6.88 16.39 -4.53
C ASN A 127 6.79 16.86 -6.01
N ALA A 128 6.87 15.90 -6.94
CA ALA A 128 6.87 16.09 -8.39
C ALA A 128 5.54 15.65 -9.06
N GLY A 129 4.55 15.26 -8.27
CA GLY A 129 3.21 14.92 -8.76
C GLY A 129 2.47 16.11 -9.36
N VAL A 130 1.67 15.85 -10.40
CA VAL A 130 0.80 16.85 -11.03
C VAL A 130 -0.63 16.64 -10.53
N PHE A 131 -1.22 17.71 -10.01
CA PHE A 131 -2.64 17.77 -9.67
C PHE A 131 -3.36 18.55 -10.78
N GLY A 132 -4.55 18.09 -11.18
CA GLY A 132 -5.41 18.79 -12.13
C GLY A 132 -5.98 20.09 -11.55
N ALA A 133 -6.80 20.80 -12.34
CA ALA A 133 -7.42 22.05 -11.91
C ALA A 133 -8.47 21.82 -10.82
N SER A 134 -9.13 20.65 -10.84
CA SER A 134 -10.13 20.21 -9.88
C SER A 134 -9.90 18.75 -9.44
N ARG A 135 -10.50 18.38 -8.30
CA ARG A 135 -10.51 16.99 -7.80
C ARG A 135 -11.26 16.04 -8.73
N SER A 136 -12.23 16.54 -9.50
CA SER A 136 -13.00 15.78 -10.49
C SER A 136 -12.20 15.37 -11.72
N ASP A 137 -11.04 15.99 -11.94
CA ASP A 137 -10.29 15.83 -13.20
C ASP A 137 -9.51 14.51 -13.25
N GLY A 138 -9.59 13.68 -12.21
CA GLY A 138 -9.00 12.34 -12.21
C GLY A 138 -7.47 12.33 -12.09
N TYR A 139 -6.86 13.37 -11.54
CA TYR A 139 -5.42 13.45 -11.30
C TYR A 139 -5.02 13.31 -9.82
N THR A 140 -6.00 13.26 -8.91
CA THR A 140 -5.79 13.06 -7.48
C THR A 140 -6.11 11.61 -7.13
N LEU A 141 -5.26 10.97 -6.32
CA LEU A 141 -5.50 9.64 -5.80
C LEU A 141 -6.75 9.66 -4.89
N PRO A 142 -7.68 8.69 -5.03
CA PRO A 142 -8.87 8.64 -4.17
C PRO A 142 -8.50 8.61 -2.68
N THR A 143 -9.37 9.22 -1.86
CA THR A 143 -9.14 9.34 -0.41
C THR A 143 -9.08 7.97 0.27
N GLU A 144 -9.90 7.02 -0.19
CA GLU A 144 -9.94 5.65 0.29
C GLU A 144 -8.58 4.96 0.10
N VAL A 145 -7.98 5.13 -1.08
CA VAL A 145 -6.66 4.57 -1.41
C VAL A 145 -5.56 5.25 -0.61
N THR A 146 -5.64 6.57 -0.42
CA THR A 146 -4.69 7.31 0.42
C THR A 146 -4.75 6.85 1.87
N ARG A 147 -5.95 6.65 2.43
CA ARG A 147 -6.13 6.14 3.79
C ARG A 147 -5.60 4.71 3.94
N ALA A 148 -5.83 3.85 2.95
CA ALA A 148 -5.22 2.52 2.91
C ALA A 148 -3.69 2.61 2.91
N ALA A 149 -3.11 3.50 2.10
CA ALA A 149 -1.67 3.71 2.03
C ALA A 149 -1.10 4.21 3.37
N MET A 150 -1.78 5.14 4.04
CA MET A 150 -1.39 5.61 5.38
C MET A 150 -1.39 4.46 6.40
N LEU A 151 -2.44 3.63 6.41
CA LEU A 151 -2.57 2.48 7.33
C LEU A 151 -1.48 1.43 7.09
N VAL A 152 -1.25 1.06 5.82
CA VAL A 152 -0.20 0.11 5.47
C VAL A 152 1.17 0.69 5.82
N ARG A 153 1.40 1.99 5.55
CA ARG A 153 2.68 2.63 5.87
C ARG A 153 2.96 2.58 7.35
N ILE A 154 2.05 2.99 8.22
CA ILE A 154 2.28 2.91 9.67
C ILE A 154 2.57 1.48 10.10
N ASN A 155 1.81 0.49 9.63
CA ASN A 155 2.04 -0.91 9.98
C ASN A 155 3.44 -1.40 9.58
N THR A 156 3.86 -1.13 8.33
CA THR A 156 5.20 -1.52 7.86
C THR A 156 6.35 -0.83 8.61
N LEU A 157 6.10 0.32 9.25
CA LEU A 157 7.07 1.01 10.10
C LEU A 157 7.09 0.49 11.54
N THR A 158 5.97 -0.04 12.02
CA THR A 158 5.78 -0.51 13.41
C THR A 158 6.67 -1.71 13.78
N GLN A 159 7.29 -2.37 12.81
CA GLN A 159 8.22 -3.49 13.04
C GLN A 159 9.53 -3.07 13.73
N GLY A 160 9.88 -1.77 13.70
CA GLY A 160 11.09 -1.27 14.38
C GLY A 160 12.40 -1.47 13.60
N TYR A 161 12.34 -1.58 12.28
CA TYR A 161 13.54 -1.69 11.42
C TYR A 161 13.78 -0.44 10.55
N SER A 162 13.05 0.64 10.80
CA SER A 162 12.99 1.79 9.89
C SER A 162 13.70 3.05 10.40
N GLY A 163 14.02 3.13 11.70
CA GLY A 163 14.68 4.29 12.29
C GLY A 163 13.81 5.55 12.26
N ILE A 164 12.52 5.42 12.60
CA ILE A 164 11.56 6.52 12.63
C ILE A 164 10.94 6.64 14.02
N ARG A 165 10.69 7.88 14.45
CA ARG A 165 9.97 8.18 15.69
C ARG A 165 8.55 7.61 15.72
N PHE A 166 8.16 7.06 16.86
CA PHE A 166 6.80 6.55 17.10
C PHE A 166 5.76 7.67 16.99
N GLU A 167 6.13 8.89 17.36
CA GLU A 167 5.28 10.08 17.35
C GLU A 167 4.82 10.46 15.93
N ILE A 168 5.63 10.17 14.90
CA ILE A 168 5.22 10.37 13.51
C ILE A 168 4.12 9.38 13.12
N LEU A 169 4.21 8.14 13.59
CA LEU A 169 3.17 7.14 13.35
C LEU A 169 1.89 7.52 14.09
N GLU A 170 2.00 8.02 15.33
CA GLU A 170 0.86 8.54 16.11
C GLU A 170 0.16 9.69 15.39
N ALA A 171 0.92 10.63 14.81
CA ALA A 171 0.37 11.73 14.02
C ALA A 171 -0.38 11.23 12.77
N ILE A 172 0.15 10.24 12.05
CA ILE A 172 -0.53 9.63 10.89
C ILE A 172 -1.80 8.89 11.34
N ALA A 173 -1.77 8.18 12.48
CA ALA A 173 -2.95 7.53 13.04
C ALA A 173 -4.02 8.53 13.48
N LYS A 174 -3.63 9.68 14.06
CA LYS A 174 -4.55 10.79 14.37
C LYS A 174 -5.22 11.36 13.12
N LEU A 175 -4.48 11.58 12.04
CA LEU A 175 -5.06 11.99 10.75
C LEU A 175 -6.09 10.98 10.23
N LEU A 176 -5.78 9.67 10.30
CA LEU A 176 -6.71 8.60 9.92
C LEU A 176 -8.00 8.64 10.75
N ASN A 177 -7.88 8.76 12.07
CA ASN A 177 -8.99 8.77 13.03
C ASN A 177 -9.85 10.03 12.92
N ALA A 178 -9.25 11.17 12.59
CA ALA A 178 -9.95 12.42 12.37
C ALA A 178 -10.49 12.56 10.94
N ASN A 179 -10.34 11.53 10.10
CA ASN A 179 -10.71 11.53 8.69
C ASN A 179 -10.13 12.72 7.89
N VAL A 180 -8.90 13.11 8.22
CA VAL A 180 -8.13 14.11 7.48
C VAL A 180 -7.18 13.38 6.54
N THR A 181 -7.41 13.50 5.23
CA THR A 181 -6.71 12.70 4.22
C THR A 181 -5.82 13.57 3.33
N PRO A 182 -4.48 13.40 3.32
CA PRO A 182 -3.59 14.17 2.44
C PRO A 182 -3.97 14.02 0.97
N CYS A 183 -3.79 15.08 0.17
CA CYS A 183 -3.97 15.02 -1.28
C CYS A 183 -2.73 14.42 -1.94
N LEU A 184 -2.88 13.23 -2.52
CA LEU A 184 -1.81 12.53 -3.26
C LEU A 184 -2.06 12.59 -4.77
N PRO A 185 -1.02 12.68 -5.61
CA PRO A 185 -1.18 12.60 -7.06
C PRO A 185 -1.57 11.16 -7.45
N LEU A 186 -2.44 11.01 -8.44
CA LEU A 186 -2.86 9.69 -8.94
C LEU A 186 -1.69 8.95 -9.61
N ARG A 187 -0.78 9.68 -10.24
CA ARG A 187 0.37 9.15 -11.01
C ARG A 187 1.68 9.69 -10.47
N GLY A 188 2.77 9.05 -10.87
CA GLY A 188 4.14 9.44 -10.50
C GLY A 188 4.90 8.40 -9.66
N THR A 189 4.25 7.30 -9.30
CA THR A 189 4.91 6.13 -8.71
C THR A 189 5.02 4.99 -9.71
N ILE A 190 6.04 4.15 -9.48
CA ILE A 190 6.36 2.94 -10.23
C ILE A 190 6.37 1.70 -9.34
N THR A 191 6.24 1.90 -8.01
CA THR A 191 6.09 0.83 -7.00
C THR A 191 7.19 -0.24 -7.04
N ALA A 192 8.43 0.15 -7.37
CA ALA A 192 9.59 -0.75 -7.39
C ALA A 192 10.17 -0.96 -5.97
N SER A 193 10.91 0.02 -5.47
CA SER A 193 11.46 0.04 -4.11
C SER A 193 10.61 0.85 -3.15
N GLY A 194 9.90 1.87 -3.64
CA GLY A 194 8.98 2.66 -2.86
C GLY A 194 8.04 3.52 -3.69
N ASP A 195 6.87 3.80 -3.15
CA ASP A 195 5.88 4.73 -3.67
C ASP A 195 6.29 6.18 -3.40
N LEU A 196 7.51 6.54 -3.83
CA LEU A 196 8.26 7.71 -3.38
C LEU A 196 7.46 9.01 -3.56
N VAL A 197 6.97 9.27 -4.78
CA VAL A 197 6.24 10.50 -5.11
C VAL A 197 4.97 10.64 -4.26
N PRO A 198 3.99 9.72 -4.31
CA PRO A 198 2.78 9.88 -3.51
C PRO A 198 3.04 9.87 -2.00
N LEU A 199 3.93 9.02 -1.48
CA LEU A 199 4.25 9.01 -0.04
C LEU A 199 4.96 10.30 0.42
N SER A 200 5.66 11.00 -0.47
CA SER A 200 6.23 12.33 -0.16
C SER A 200 5.17 13.38 0.17
N TYR A 201 3.93 13.25 -0.32
CA TYR A 201 2.84 14.15 0.04
C TYR A 201 2.29 13.88 1.45
N ILE A 202 2.38 12.63 1.94
CA ILE A 202 2.11 12.32 3.36
C ILE A 202 3.21 12.96 4.22
N ALA A 203 4.48 12.73 3.90
CA ALA A 203 5.61 13.37 4.57
C ALA A 203 5.52 14.90 4.52
N GLY A 204 5.10 15.44 3.38
CA GLY A 204 4.91 16.87 3.17
C GLY A 204 3.84 17.48 4.07
N LEU A 205 2.75 16.76 4.34
CA LEU A 205 1.73 17.22 5.28
C LEU A 205 2.27 17.20 6.72
N ILE A 206 2.94 16.10 7.11
CA ILE A 206 3.56 15.92 8.44
C ILE A 206 4.63 16.98 8.74
N THR A 207 5.34 17.45 7.71
CA THR A 207 6.39 18.47 7.81
C THR A 207 5.90 19.89 7.52
N GLY A 208 4.60 20.08 7.26
CA GLY A 208 4.03 21.41 7.04
C GLY A 208 4.51 22.12 5.77
N ARG A 209 4.80 21.38 4.69
CA ARG A 209 5.18 22.01 3.42
C ARG A 209 4.06 22.91 2.91
N GLN A 210 4.45 24.07 2.38
CA GLN A 210 3.51 25.09 1.88
C GLN A 210 2.56 24.59 0.79
N ASN A 211 3.00 23.63 -0.03
CA ASN A 211 2.19 23.06 -1.11
C ASN A 211 1.31 21.87 -0.66
N SER A 212 1.38 21.47 0.62
CA SER A 212 0.59 20.36 1.14
C SER A 212 -0.86 20.78 1.31
N ALA A 213 -1.75 19.87 0.93
CA ALA A 213 -3.17 20.01 1.16
C ALA A 213 -3.74 18.67 1.64
N ALA A 214 -4.83 18.73 2.39
CA ALA A 214 -5.59 17.58 2.83
C ALA A 214 -7.08 17.83 2.60
N VAL A 215 -7.85 16.76 2.76
CA VAL A 215 -9.30 16.73 2.67
C VAL A 215 -9.82 16.51 4.07
N ALA A 216 -10.58 17.48 4.56
CA ALA A 216 -11.24 17.41 5.86
C ALA A 216 -12.48 16.49 5.81
N PRO A 217 -13.05 16.11 6.97
CA PRO A 217 -14.21 15.21 7.04
C PRO A 217 -15.45 15.70 6.30
N ASP A 218 -15.61 17.02 6.18
CA ASP A 218 -16.70 17.68 5.45
C ASP A 218 -16.45 17.74 3.92
N GLY A 219 -15.31 17.19 3.45
CA GLY A 219 -14.90 17.18 2.05
C GLY A 219 -14.13 18.43 1.61
N SER A 220 -14.02 19.45 2.47
CA SER A 220 -13.28 20.68 2.16
C SER A 220 -11.79 20.44 2.03
N LYS A 221 -11.12 21.28 1.24
CA LYS A 221 -9.67 21.26 1.07
C LYS A 221 -9.03 22.19 2.09
N VAL A 222 -8.13 21.66 2.91
CA VAL A 222 -7.44 22.38 3.98
C VAL A 222 -5.92 22.32 3.80
N ASP A 223 -5.21 23.28 4.38
CA ASP A 223 -3.74 23.25 4.42
C ASP A 223 -3.22 22.32 5.54
N ALA A 224 -1.90 22.25 5.70
CA ALA A 224 -1.27 21.40 6.71
C ALA A 224 -1.56 21.82 8.15
N ALA A 225 -1.67 23.12 8.42
CA ALA A 225 -1.89 23.62 9.79
C ALA A 225 -3.32 23.30 10.23
N GLU A 226 -4.28 23.55 9.36
CA GLU A 226 -5.68 23.23 9.60
C GLU A 226 -5.90 21.71 9.69
N ALA A 227 -5.21 20.92 8.86
CA ALA A 227 -5.21 19.46 8.98
C ALA A 227 -4.73 18.97 10.36
N PHE A 228 -3.63 19.52 10.90
CA PHE A 228 -3.13 19.19 12.24
C PHE A 228 -4.13 19.58 13.33
N ARG A 229 -4.75 20.76 13.19
CA ARG A 229 -5.78 21.26 14.12
C ARG A 229 -6.99 20.34 14.17
N ILE A 230 -7.55 19.98 13.01
CA ILE A 230 -8.69 19.05 12.91
C ILE A 230 -8.34 17.68 13.50
N ALA A 231 -7.11 17.22 13.30
CA ALA A 231 -6.65 15.92 13.79
C ALA A 231 -6.25 15.87 15.28
N GLY A 232 -6.29 17.00 16.01
CA GLY A 232 -5.89 17.04 17.41
C GLY A 232 -4.39 16.74 17.61
N ILE A 233 -3.56 17.20 16.67
CA ILE A 233 -2.10 17.15 16.78
C ILE A 233 -1.65 18.47 17.40
N GLU A 234 -1.28 18.42 18.68
CA GLU A 234 -1.06 19.62 19.51
C GLU A 234 0.34 20.23 19.37
N HIS A 235 1.31 19.44 18.91
CA HIS A 235 2.66 19.96 18.61
C HIS A 235 2.74 20.51 17.19
N GLY A 236 3.76 21.33 16.92
CA GLY A 236 4.04 21.84 15.58
C GLY A 236 4.44 20.73 14.57
N PHE A 237 4.72 21.15 13.34
CA PHE A 237 5.18 20.24 12.29
C PHE A 237 6.50 19.55 12.65
N PHE A 238 6.67 18.32 12.16
CA PHE A 238 7.89 17.57 12.42
C PHE A 238 9.05 18.11 11.58
N ALA A 239 10.18 18.39 12.23
CA ALA A 239 11.48 18.41 11.56
C ALA A 239 12.00 16.98 11.49
N LEU A 240 12.16 16.44 10.27
CA LEU A 240 12.60 15.06 10.07
C LEU A 240 14.06 14.88 10.47
N GLN A 241 14.31 13.88 11.32
CA GLN A 241 15.62 13.40 11.71
C GLN A 241 16.24 12.57 10.57
N PRO A 242 17.56 12.30 10.60
CA PRO A 242 18.20 11.45 9.61
C PRO A 242 17.43 10.12 9.47
N LYS A 243 17.32 9.59 8.25
CA LYS A 243 16.54 8.39 7.87
C LYS A 243 15.02 8.55 7.85
N GLU A 244 14.40 9.47 8.59
CA GLU A 244 12.93 9.53 8.71
C GLU A 244 12.21 9.89 7.41
N GLY A 245 12.76 10.80 6.60
CA GLY A 245 12.19 11.12 5.30
C GLY A 245 12.17 9.90 4.39
N LEU A 246 13.30 9.18 4.33
CA LEU A 246 13.38 7.92 3.59
C LEU A 246 12.45 6.86 4.18
N ALA A 247 12.32 6.77 5.50
CA ALA A 247 11.40 5.87 6.17
C ALA A 247 9.94 6.17 5.79
N ILE A 248 9.52 7.40 5.56
CA ILE A 248 8.14 7.65 5.15
C ILE A 248 7.94 7.29 3.67
N VAL A 249 8.85 7.69 2.79
CA VAL A 249 8.65 7.61 1.33
C VAL A 249 9.04 6.27 0.71
N ASN A 250 9.93 5.51 1.35
CA ASN A 250 10.43 4.25 0.83
C ASN A 250 9.59 3.07 1.33
N GLY A 251 8.55 2.73 0.58
CA GLY A 251 7.76 1.52 0.76
C GLY A 251 6.63 1.39 -0.24
N THR A 252 6.08 0.20 -0.40
CA THR A 252 5.05 -0.16 -1.39
C THR A 252 3.62 0.05 -0.88
N ALA A 253 3.44 1.02 0.03
CA ALA A 253 2.20 1.17 0.80
C ALA A 253 1.00 1.60 -0.05
N VAL A 254 1.21 2.38 -1.12
CA VAL A 254 0.12 2.80 -2.02
C VAL A 254 -0.32 1.62 -2.87
N GLY A 255 0.63 0.91 -3.48
CA GLY A 255 0.33 -0.27 -4.31
C GLY A 255 -0.36 -1.38 -3.53
N SER A 256 0.18 -1.74 -2.37
CA SER A 256 -0.40 -2.78 -1.50
C SER A 256 -1.73 -2.37 -0.86
N GLY A 257 -1.90 -1.10 -0.48
CA GLY A 257 -3.18 -0.56 -0.02
C GLY A 257 -4.27 -0.67 -1.07
N LEU A 258 -3.95 -0.35 -2.34
CA LEU A 258 -4.87 -0.51 -3.46
C LEU A 258 -5.19 -1.98 -3.75
N ALA A 259 -4.17 -2.86 -3.75
CA ALA A 259 -4.35 -4.29 -3.98
C ALA A 259 -5.26 -4.94 -2.92
N ALA A 260 -5.14 -4.54 -1.65
CA ALA A 260 -6.02 -5.00 -0.58
C ALA A 260 -7.49 -4.62 -0.85
N ILE A 261 -7.75 -3.37 -1.27
CA ILE A 261 -9.12 -2.94 -1.63
C ILE A 261 -9.66 -3.77 -2.80
N ALA A 262 -8.84 -4.03 -3.82
CA ALA A 262 -9.21 -4.85 -4.97
C ALA A 262 -9.57 -6.29 -4.56
N VAL A 263 -8.74 -6.94 -3.74
CA VAL A 263 -9.00 -8.28 -3.20
C VAL A 263 -10.36 -8.35 -2.48
N ARG A 264 -10.69 -7.36 -1.64
CA ARG A 264 -11.98 -7.29 -0.97
C ARG A 264 -13.13 -7.24 -1.99
N HIS A 265 -13.05 -6.36 -2.99
CA HIS A 265 -14.11 -6.22 -3.99
C HIS A 265 -14.38 -7.53 -4.73
N VAL A 266 -13.32 -8.21 -5.20
CA VAL A 266 -13.44 -9.49 -5.89
C VAL A 266 -14.10 -10.53 -4.99
N ARG A 267 -13.65 -10.67 -3.73
CA ARG A 267 -14.24 -11.60 -2.77
C ARG A 267 -15.71 -11.32 -2.48
N SER A 268 -16.12 -10.04 -2.42
CA SER A 268 -17.51 -9.65 -2.22
C SER A 268 -18.39 -10.05 -3.40
N VAL A 269 -17.99 -9.66 -4.61
CA VAL A 269 -18.72 -9.97 -5.86
C VAL A 269 -18.88 -11.48 -6.02
N MET A 270 -17.78 -12.23 -5.86
CA MET A 270 -17.81 -13.70 -6.01
C MET A 270 -18.57 -14.39 -4.88
N GLY A 271 -18.60 -13.81 -3.67
CA GLY A 271 -19.46 -14.25 -2.58
C GLY A 271 -20.94 -14.14 -2.92
N GLU A 272 -21.36 -13.00 -3.46
CA GLU A 272 -22.75 -12.77 -3.89
C GLU A 272 -23.15 -13.68 -5.06
N ILE A 273 -22.27 -13.87 -6.04
CA ILE A 273 -22.53 -14.78 -7.17
C ILE A 273 -22.73 -16.22 -6.69
N ARG A 274 -21.92 -16.70 -5.73
CA ARG A 274 -22.11 -18.04 -5.15
C ARG A 274 -23.44 -18.16 -4.41
N ALA A 275 -23.84 -17.13 -3.67
CA ALA A 275 -25.13 -17.10 -3.00
C ALA A 275 -26.29 -17.14 -4.01
N LEU A 276 -26.22 -16.30 -5.05
CA LEU A 276 -27.21 -16.24 -6.13
C LEU A 276 -27.29 -17.56 -6.92
N ARG A 277 -26.14 -18.20 -7.19
CA ARG A 277 -26.08 -19.49 -7.89
C ARG A 277 -26.87 -20.58 -7.16
N ASN A 278 -26.82 -20.57 -5.84
CA ASN A 278 -27.47 -21.57 -4.97
C ASN A 278 -28.89 -21.20 -4.51
N MET A 279 -29.38 -20.00 -4.83
CA MET A 279 -30.73 -19.53 -4.53
C MET A 279 -31.79 -20.28 -5.37
N ASP A 280 -33.04 -20.42 -4.93
CA ASP A 280 -34.07 -21.00 -5.81
C ASP A 280 -34.51 -19.98 -6.89
N ASP A 281 -34.97 -20.44 -8.06
CA ASP A 281 -35.26 -19.57 -9.21
C ASP A 281 -36.36 -18.52 -8.94
N ASP A 282 -37.30 -18.85 -8.05
CA ASP A 282 -38.38 -17.96 -7.60
C ASP A 282 -37.90 -16.86 -6.65
N GLU A 283 -36.82 -17.09 -5.90
CA GLU A 283 -36.19 -16.08 -5.04
C GLU A 283 -35.34 -15.06 -5.83
N VAL A 284 -34.90 -15.40 -7.05
CA VAL A 284 -34.03 -14.55 -7.89
C VAL A 284 -34.68 -13.20 -8.20
N PHE A 285 -35.99 -13.17 -8.42
CA PHE A 285 -36.71 -11.92 -8.70
C PHE A 285 -36.66 -10.95 -7.51
N ALA A 286 -36.81 -11.46 -6.29
CA ALA A 286 -36.70 -10.66 -5.07
C ALA A 286 -35.26 -10.17 -4.87
N TYR A 287 -34.26 -11.01 -5.13
CA TYR A 287 -32.85 -10.62 -5.09
C TYR A 287 -32.54 -9.50 -6.10
N ALA A 288 -32.99 -9.63 -7.36
CA ALA A 288 -32.81 -8.63 -8.41
C ALA A 288 -33.42 -7.28 -8.02
N LYS A 289 -34.63 -7.29 -7.45
CA LYS A 289 -35.29 -6.09 -6.93
C LYS A 289 -34.50 -5.44 -5.79
N ARG A 290 -33.94 -6.24 -4.87
CA ARG A 290 -33.16 -5.74 -3.73
C ARG A 290 -31.90 -4.98 -4.15
N ILE A 291 -31.20 -5.47 -5.16
CA ILE A 291 -29.97 -4.83 -5.68
C ILE A 291 -30.25 -3.79 -6.79
N ALA A 292 -31.53 -3.57 -7.11
CA ALA A 292 -31.97 -2.68 -8.19
C ALA A 292 -31.32 -2.99 -9.55
N ALA A 293 -31.28 -4.27 -9.93
CA ALA A 293 -30.72 -4.74 -11.19
C ALA A 293 -31.78 -5.42 -12.08
N PRO A 294 -31.63 -5.40 -13.43
CA PRO A 294 -32.53 -6.11 -14.33
C PRO A 294 -32.54 -7.62 -14.05
N TYR A 295 -33.74 -8.19 -13.89
CA TYR A 295 -33.92 -9.62 -13.58
C TYR A 295 -33.18 -10.52 -14.57
N ASP A 296 -33.27 -10.25 -15.87
CA ASP A 296 -32.65 -11.09 -16.90
C ASP A 296 -31.13 -11.20 -16.75
N LEU A 297 -30.45 -10.10 -16.38
CA LEU A 297 -29.01 -10.09 -16.15
C LEU A 297 -28.62 -10.84 -14.87
N VAL A 298 -29.46 -10.75 -13.83
CA VAL A 298 -29.26 -11.49 -12.58
C VAL A 298 -29.47 -12.99 -12.83
N MET A 299 -30.50 -13.36 -13.60
CA MET A 299 -30.76 -14.75 -13.99
C MET A 299 -29.62 -15.31 -14.85
N GLN A 300 -29.11 -14.52 -15.79
CA GLN A 300 -27.93 -14.88 -16.58
C GLN A 300 -26.69 -15.08 -15.68
N THR A 301 -26.47 -14.19 -14.71
CA THR A 301 -25.37 -14.31 -13.74
C THR A 301 -25.47 -15.61 -12.93
N LYS A 302 -26.68 -15.96 -12.48
CA LYS A 302 -26.97 -17.22 -11.78
C LYS A 302 -26.61 -18.44 -12.62
N GLN A 303 -27.09 -18.48 -13.86
CA GLN A 303 -26.85 -19.58 -14.80
C GLN A 303 -25.36 -19.74 -15.13
N LEU A 304 -24.65 -18.63 -15.35
CA LEU A 304 -23.23 -18.63 -15.67
C LEU A 304 -22.34 -18.92 -14.44
N GLY A 305 -22.81 -18.61 -13.24
CA GLY A 305 -21.99 -18.64 -12.02
C GLY A 305 -20.87 -17.59 -12.03
N ARG A 306 -21.01 -16.54 -12.85
CA ARG A 306 -20.11 -15.37 -12.99
C ARG A 306 -20.88 -14.21 -13.60
N LEU A 307 -20.31 -13.01 -13.60
CA LEU A 307 -20.91 -11.86 -14.28
C LEU A 307 -21.05 -12.12 -15.79
N PRO A 308 -22.07 -11.55 -16.46
CA PRO A 308 -22.26 -11.69 -17.91
C PRO A 308 -21.23 -10.89 -18.74
N VAL A 309 -20.31 -10.21 -18.06
CA VAL A 309 -19.21 -9.42 -18.62
C VAL A 309 -17.90 -9.86 -17.97
N VAL A 310 -16.80 -9.61 -18.67
CA VAL A 310 -15.46 -9.97 -18.19
C VAL A 310 -15.10 -9.15 -16.95
N GLN A 311 -14.78 -9.83 -15.85
CA GLN A 311 -14.35 -9.23 -14.60
C GLN A 311 -12.81 -9.20 -14.52
N PHE A 312 -12.23 -8.03 -14.79
CA PHE A 312 -10.79 -7.82 -14.65
C PHE A 312 -10.42 -7.26 -13.28
N ALA A 313 -9.34 -7.77 -12.68
CA ALA A 313 -8.67 -7.09 -11.57
C ALA A 313 -7.69 -6.05 -12.10
N ALA A 314 -7.84 -4.80 -11.65
CA ALA A 314 -6.93 -3.71 -11.98
C ALA A 314 -6.47 -3.00 -10.70
N GLY A 315 -5.18 -2.63 -10.66
CA GLY A 315 -4.58 -1.89 -9.55
C GLY A 315 -3.72 -2.76 -8.65
N GLY A 316 -2.42 -2.45 -8.56
CA GLY A 316 -1.49 -3.10 -7.63
C GLY A 316 -0.99 -4.49 -8.02
N VAL A 317 -1.44 -5.08 -9.14
CA VAL A 317 -0.93 -6.36 -9.65
C VAL A 317 0.46 -6.16 -10.26
N ALA A 318 1.49 -6.69 -9.59
CA ALA A 318 2.88 -6.49 -9.97
C ALA A 318 3.68 -7.79 -10.14
N THR A 319 3.18 -8.90 -9.60
CA THR A 319 3.88 -10.19 -9.56
C THR A 319 3.01 -11.32 -10.11
N PRO A 320 3.61 -12.45 -10.53
CA PRO A 320 2.85 -13.65 -10.87
C PRO A 320 1.95 -14.13 -9.72
N ALA A 321 2.39 -13.98 -8.47
CA ALA A 321 1.60 -14.31 -7.29
C ALA A 321 0.34 -13.44 -7.16
N ASP A 322 0.45 -12.12 -7.35
CA ASP A 322 -0.72 -11.22 -7.36
C ASP A 322 -1.72 -11.62 -8.44
N ALA A 323 -1.21 -11.93 -9.64
CA ALA A 323 -2.01 -12.31 -10.78
C ALA A 323 -2.75 -13.63 -10.55
N ALA A 324 -2.02 -14.66 -10.10
CA ALA A 324 -2.60 -15.96 -9.74
C ALA A 324 -3.65 -15.82 -8.65
N LEU A 325 -3.39 -15.03 -7.61
CA LEU A 325 -4.35 -14.74 -6.55
C LEU A 325 -5.64 -14.13 -7.11
N MET A 326 -5.55 -13.12 -8.00
CA MET A 326 -6.76 -12.52 -8.58
C MET A 326 -7.58 -13.52 -9.40
N MET A 327 -6.92 -14.41 -10.15
CA MET A 327 -7.59 -15.48 -10.90
C MET A 327 -8.24 -16.52 -9.97
N GLN A 328 -7.52 -16.97 -8.93
CA GLN A 328 -8.05 -17.88 -7.90
C GLN A 328 -9.27 -17.30 -7.19
N LEU A 329 -9.31 -15.98 -7.01
CA LEU A 329 -10.44 -15.29 -6.39
C LEU A 329 -11.65 -15.16 -7.32
N GLY A 330 -11.53 -15.48 -8.62
CA GLY A 330 -12.63 -15.54 -9.58
C GLY A 330 -12.64 -14.46 -10.65
N CYS A 331 -11.55 -13.70 -10.82
CA CYS A 331 -11.43 -12.79 -11.95
C CYS A 331 -11.24 -13.56 -13.28
N ASP A 332 -11.75 -13.01 -14.37
CA ASP A 332 -11.54 -13.53 -15.72
C ASP A 332 -10.19 -13.07 -16.32
N GLY A 333 -9.52 -12.12 -15.67
CA GLY A 333 -8.20 -11.62 -16.07
C GLY A 333 -7.64 -10.55 -15.15
N VAL A 334 -6.42 -10.10 -15.44
CA VAL A 334 -5.74 -9.03 -14.71
C VAL A 334 -5.21 -7.95 -15.64
N PHE A 335 -5.19 -6.71 -15.17
CA PHE A 335 -4.49 -5.61 -15.82
C PHE A 335 -3.15 -5.36 -15.13
N VAL A 336 -2.06 -5.55 -15.89
CA VAL A 336 -0.72 -5.17 -15.44
C VAL A 336 -0.41 -3.75 -15.91
N GLY A 337 0.02 -2.91 -14.99
CA GLY A 337 0.40 -1.53 -15.30
C GLY A 337 1.64 -1.44 -16.18
N SER A 338 1.87 -0.26 -16.77
CA SER A 338 3.01 0.02 -17.64
C SER A 338 4.39 -0.10 -16.96
N GLY A 339 4.45 -0.29 -15.65
CA GLY A 339 5.71 -0.57 -14.93
C GLY A 339 6.40 -1.87 -15.38
N ILE A 340 5.65 -2.79 -15.99
CA ILE A 340 6.22 -4.05 -16.48
C ILE A 340 7.36 -3.84 -17.49
N PHE A 341 7.30 -2.80 -18.32
CA PHE A 341 8.29 -2.51 -19.36
C PHE A 341 9.68 -2.16 -18.83
N LYS A 342 9.82 -2.02 -17.51
CA LYS A 342 11.03 -1.52 -16.88
C LYS A 342 11.60 -2.46 -15.82
N SER A 343 10.99 -3.63 -15.60
CA SER A 343 11.61 -4.67 -14.76
C SER A 343 12.95 -5.14 -15.35
N GLY A 344 13.76 -5.86 -14.56
CA GLY A 344 15.04 -6.40 -15.02
C GLY A 344 14.94 -7.21 -16.32
N ASP A 345 13.87 -8.00 -16.47
CA ASP A 345 13.52 -8.66 -17.74
C ASP A 345 12.00 -8.53 -18.01
N PRO A 346 11.56 -7.49 -18.73
CA PRO A 346 10.15 -7.22 -19.01
C PRO A 346 9.45 -8.36 -19.74
N ALA A 347 10.13 -8.97 -20.70
CA ALA A 347 9.56 -10.04 -21.51
C ALA A 347 9.36 -11.30 -20.67
N ARG A 348 10.34 -11.67 -19.84
CA ARG A 348 10.23 -12.80 -18.92
C ARG A 348 9.18 -12.55 -17.85
N ARG A 349 9.12 -11.36 -17.25
CA ARG A 349 8.10 -11.02 -16.26
C ARG A 349 6.69 -11.01 -16.85
N ALA A 350 6.51 -10.46 -18.05
CA ALA A 350 5.23 -10.51 -18.76
C ALA A 350 4.81 -11.95 -19.04
N ARG A 351 5.73 -12.78 -19.56
CA ARG A 351 5.47 -14.21 -19.75
C ARG A 351 5.12 -14.90 -18.44
N ALA A 352 5.84 -14.63 -17.36
CA ALA A 352 5.57 -15.21 -16.05
C ALA A 352 4.18 -14.82 -15.51
N ILE A 353 3.76 -13.57 -15.67
CA ILE A 353 2.42 -13.14 -15.29
C ILE A 353 1.36 -13.81 -16.17
N VAL A 354 1.56 -13.90 -17.49
CA VAL A 354 0.65 -14.61 -18.39
C VAL A 354 0.55 -16.10 -18.03
N GLN A 355 1.68 -16.74 -17.73
CA GLN A 355 1.72 -18.13 -17.28
C GLN A 355 1.00 -18.30 -15.95
N ALA A 356 1.20 -17.40 -14.99
CA ALA A 356 0.48 -17.43 -13.72
C ALA A 356 -1.03 -17.19 -13.88
N VAL A 357 -1.46 -16.36 -14.83
CA VAL A 357 -2.89 -16.20 -15.17
C VAL A 357 -3.46 -17.47 -15.81
N THR A 358 -2.66 -18.17 -16.62
CA THR A 358 -3.10 -19.39 -17.32
C THR A 358 -3.13 -20.60 -16.38
N HIS A 359 -2.14 -20.71 -15.50
CA HIS A 359 -1.88 -21.86 -14.62
C HIS A 359 -2.09 -21.50 -13.14
N TYR A 360 -3.03 -20.60 -12.84
CA TYR A 360 -3.20 -20.02 -11.50
C TYR A 360 -3.50 -21.03 -10.39
N SER A 361 -3.89 -22.25 -10.72
CA SER A 361 -4.17 -23.32 -9.76
C SER A 361 -3.04 -24.35 -9.64
N ASP A 362 -1.96 -24.23 -10.42
CA ASP A 362 -0.84 -25.17 -10.41
C ASP A 362 0.32 -24.60 -9.56
N PRO A 363 0.55 -25.13 -8.35
CA PRO A 363 1.56 -24.58 -7.45
C PRO A 363 3.00 -24.76 -7.95
N GLU A 364 3.29 -25.81 -8.71
CA GLU A 364 4.64 -26.06 -9.26
C GLU A 364 4.96 -25.02 -10.33
N ILE A 365 4.05 -24.83 -11.28
CA ILE A 365 4.20 -23.80 -12.32
C ILE A 365 4.30 -22.41 -11.68
N LEU A 366 3.48 -22.10 -10.67
CA LEU A 366 3.52 -20.80 -10.01
C LEU A 366 4.85 -20.53 -9.30
N ALA A 367 5.43 -21.53 -8.64
CA ALA A 367 6.75 -21.41 -8.03
C ALA A 367 7.83 -21.15 -9.09
N ASP A 368 7.81 -21.92 -10.17
CA ASP A 368 8.77 -21.83 -11.27
C ASP A 368 8.73 -20.48 -11.98
N VAL A 369 7.53 -20.00 -12.34
CA VAL A 369 7.37 -18.71 -13.03
C VAL A 369 7.64 -17.52 -12.12
N SER A 370 7.57 -17.69 -10.79
CA SER A 370 7.93 -16.65 -9.83
C SER A 370 9.44 -16.51 -9.62
N ALA A 371 10.23 -17.48 -10.08
CA ALA A 371 11.68 -17.50 -9.89
C ALA A 371 12.46 -16.76 -10.99
N GLY A 372 13.58 -16.14 -10.59
CA GLY A 372 14.55 -15.58 -11.53
C GLY A 372 14.02 -14.43 -12.40
N LEU A 373 13.04 -13.66 -11.89
CA LEU A 373 12.40 -12.57 -12.62
C LEU A 373 13.23 -11.26 -12.68
N GLY A 374 14.43 -11.28 -12.12
CA GLY A 374 15.29 -10.11 -11.98
C GLY A 374 14.64 -9.01 -11.14
N ASP A 375 15.15 -7.79 -11.30
CA ASP A 375 14.66 -6.63 -10.57
C ASP A 375 13.16 -6.42 -10.78
N ALA A 376 12.49 -5.97 -9.72
CA ALA A 376 11.06 -5.67 -9.70
C ALA A 376 10.67 -4.68 -10.82
N MET A 377 9.38 -4.65 -11.18
CA MET A 377 8.87 -3.66 -12.14
C MET A 377 9.27 -2.25 -11.72
N VAL A 378 9.94 -1.54 -12.64
CA VAL A 378 10.37 -0.14 -12.44
C VAL A 378 9.46 0.74 -13.32
N GLY A 379 9.70 2.03 -13.49
CA GLY A 379 8.90 2.83 -14.44
C GLY A 379 9.68 4.06 -14.87
N ILE A 380 9.14 4.79 -15.87
CA ILE A 380 9.41 6.22 -16.11
C ILE A 380 10.79 6.76 -15.67
N ASN A 381 11.92 6.42 -16.31
CA ASN A 381 13.24 6.89 -15.87
C ASN A 381 13.57 8.10 -16.75
N LEU A 382 13.97 9.24 -16.17
CA LEU A 382 14.16 10.53 -16.87
C LEU A 382 15.34 10.56 -17.87
N ASN A 383 15.96 9.39 -18.11
CA ASN A 383 17.05 9.17 -19.06
C ASN A 383 16.61 8.34 -20.29
N ASP A 384 15.31 8.07 -20.43
CA ASP A 384 14.76 7.39 -21.60
C ASP A 384 14.80 8.31 -22.83
N GLN A 385 15.26 7.80 -23.97
CA GLN A 385 15.46 8.59 -25.20
C GLN A 385 14.15 9.16 -25.75
N ASN A 386 13.00 8.59 -25.36
CA ASN A 386 11.67 9.05 -25.75
C ASN A 386 11.07 10.10 -24.79
N VAL A 387 11.81 10.54 -23.77
CA VAL A 387 11.36 11.61 -22.85
C VAL A 387 11.80 12.96 -23.39
N GLU A 388 10.85 13.71 -23.91
CA GLU A 388 11.06 15.09 -24.36
C GLU A 388 11.31 15.99 -23.14
N ARG A 389 12.53 16.55 -23.04
CA ARG A 389 12.94 17.41 -21.93
C ARG A 389 12.48 18.84 -22.19
N TYR A 390 11.42 19.27 -21.51
CA TYR A 390 10.91 20.65 -21.63
C TYR A 390 11.72 21.72 -20.86
N ALA A 391 12.72 21.34 -20.08
CA ALA A 391 13.58 22.28 -19.35
C ALA A 391 15.06 22.04 -19.65
N ALA A 392 15.64 22.89 -20.50
CA ALA A 392 17.07 23.06 -20.60
C ALA A 392 17.50 24.11 -19.58
N ARG A 393 18.36 23.71 -18.63
CA ARG A 393 19.10 24.50 -17.61
C ARG A 393 18.64 24.32 -16.18
N SER A 394 19.48 23.63 -15.41
CA SER A 394 19.81 23.98 -14.04
C SER A 394 21.25 23.51 -13.84
N HIS A 395 22.18 24.47 -13.87
CA HIS A 395 23.61 24.24 -13.63
C HIS A 395 23.88 23.83 -12.18
#